data_AF-A0A847N3N6-F1
#
_entry.id   AF-A0A847N3N6-F1
#
_cell.length_a   1.000
_cell.length_b   1.000
_cell.length_c   1.000
_cell.angle_alpha   90.00
_cell.angle_beta   90.00
_cell.angle_gamma   90.00
#
_symmetry.space_group_name_H-M   'P 1'
#
loop_
_entity.id
_entity.type
_entity.pdbx_description
1 polymer ?
#
loop_
_entity_poly.entity_id
_entity_poly.type
_entity_poly.pdbx_seq_one_letter_code
_entity_poly.pdbx_strand_id
1 'polypeptide(L)' 'MPLNRKELVRQQNPTIECYDPDSFLSVGNGNFAYTVDCTGLQTVLHEREGKTPLCTMSTW' A
#
# COMPACT_ATOMS: atom_id res chain seq x y z
N MET A 1 29.87 2.14 10.45
CA MET A 1 28.78 2.90 11.11
C MET A 1 27.52 2.05 11.03
N PRO A 2 26.76 1.83 12.12
CA PRO A 2 25.54 1.02 12.08
C PRO A 2 24.44 1.72 11.27
N LEU A 3 23.66 0.95 10.51
CA LEU A 3 22.57 1.45 9.68
C LEU A 3 21.33 1.75 10.53
N ASN A 4 20.85 3.00 10.52
CA ASN A 4 19.55 3.35 11.10
C ASN A 4 18.40 2.93 10.18
N ARG A 5 18.00 1.65 10.29
CA ARG A 5 16.93 1.06 9.45
C ARG A 5 15.59 1.78 9.59
N LYS A 6 15.27 2.28 10.78
CA LYS A 6 13.99 2.96 11.06
C LYS A 6 13.89 4.27 10.30
N GLU A 7 14.97 5.05 10.29
CA GLU A 7 15.02 6.33 9.57
C GLU A 7 14.99 6.12 8.07
N LEU A 8 15.73 5.14 7.55
CA LEU A 8 15.70 4.79 6.14
C LEU A 8 14.29 4.39 5.65
N VAL A 9 13.59 3.52 6.40
CA VAL A 9 12.23 3.08 6.05
C VAL A 9 11.24 4.25 6.10
N ARG A 10 11.36 5.14 7.09
CA ARG A 10 10.46 6.31 7.22
C ARG A 10 10.52 7.24 6.01
N GLN A 11 11.67 7.35 5.35
CA GLN A 11 11.82 8.16 4.13
C GLN A 11 11.05 7.58 2.93
N GLN A 12 10.67 6.30 3.00
CA GLN A 12 9.88 5.62 1.96
C GLN A 12 8.38 5.61 2.29
N ASN A 13 7.94 6.28 3.36
CA ASN A 13 6.53 6.35 3.68
C ASN A 13 5.79 7.12 2.58
N PRO A 14 4.72 6.56 1.99
CA PRO A 14 3.92 7.27 1.00
C PRO A 14 3.28 8.51 1.64
N THR A 15 3.24 9.59 0.87
CA THR A 15 2.52 10.83 1.22
C THR A 15 1.28 10.92 0.34
N ILE A 16 0.14 11.29 0.94
CA ILE A 16 -1.13 11.42 0.21
C ILE A 16 -1.38 12.90 -0.04
N GLU A 17 -1.35 13.29 -1.31
CA GLU A 17 -1.62 14.68 -1.74
C GLU A 17 -3.05 14.85 -2.25
N CYS A 18 -3.55 13.87 -3.00
CA CYS A 18 -4.90 13.87 -3.55
C CYS A 18 -5.41 12.44 -3.73
N TYR A 19 -6.73 12.30 -3.93
CA TYR A 19 -7.32 11.02 -4.30
C TYR A 19 -7.07 10.73 -5.78
N ASP A 20 -6.49 9.56 -6.04
CA ASP A 20 -6.41 8.96 -7.37
C ASP A 20 -6.89 7.50 -7.27
N PRO A 21 -7.96 7.12 -8.01
CA PRO A 21 -8.47 5.75 -7.99
C PRO A 21 -7.47 4.69 -8.45
N ASP A 22 -6.40 5.09 -9.14
CA ASP A 22 -5.36 4.19 -9.63
C ASP A 22 -4.13 4.11 -8.69
N SER A 23 -4.11 4.93 -7.64
CA SER A 23 -3.01 5.00 -6.68
C SER A 23 -3.36 4.23 -5.40
N PHE A 24 -2.99 2.94 -5.38
CA PHE A 24 -3.18 2.05 -4.22
C PHE A 24 -1.96 2.06 -3.30
N LEU A 25 -2.20 1.85 -2.00
CA LEU A 25 -1.14 1.67 -1.01
C LEU A 25 -1.14 0.22 -0.52
N SER A 26 0.01 -0.43 -0.60
CA SER A 26 0.22 -1.76 -0.03
C SER A 26 1.20 -1.69 1.13
N VAL A 27 0.82 -2.27 2.27
CA VAL A 27 1.73 -2.45 3.41
C VAL A 27 1.96 -3.94 3.61
N GLY A 28 3.22 -4.32 3.88
CA GLY A 28 3.56 -5.72 4.06
C GLY A 28 4.90 -5.94 4.73
N ASN A 29 5.12 -7.19 5.16
CA ASN A 29 6.34 -7.63 5.83
C ASN A 29 7.02 -8.81 5.12
N GLY A 30 6.67 -9.06 3.86
CA GLY A 30 7.12 -10.19 3.04
C GLY A 30 6.23 -11.43 3.11
N ASN A 31 5.56 -11.68 4.24
CA ASN A 31 4.63 -12.83 4.39
C ASN A 31 3.16 -12.43 4.49
N PHE A 32 2.90 -11.14 4.49
CA PHE A 32 1.59 -10.54 4.51
C PHE A 32 1.65 -9.25 3.72
N ALA A 33 0.66 -9.03 2.87
CA ALA A 33 0.38 -7.77 2.23
C ALA A 33 -1.10 -7.40 2.41
N TYR A 34 -1.32 -6.11 2.62
CA TYR A 34 -2.63 -5.49 2.68
C TYR A 34 -2.65 -4.28 1.77
N THR A 35 -3.50 -4.31 0.75
CA THR A 35 -3.69 -3.21 -0.21
C THR A 35 -4.96 -2.46 0.16
N VAL A 36 -4.84 -1.13 0.24
CA VAL A 36 -5.92 -0.21 0.63
C VAL A 36 -6.18 0.85 -0.43
N ASP A 37 -7.42 1.32 -0.44
CA ASP A 37 -7.80 2.55 -1.13
C ASP A 37 -7.52 3.79 -0.24
N CYS A 38 -7.95 4.97 -0.70
CA CYS A 38 -7.73 6.25 -0.01
C CYS A 38 -8.38 6.36 1.39
N THR A 39 -9.33 5.49 1.72
CA THR A 39 -9.91 5.38 3.06
C THR A 39 -8.98 4.70 4.06
N GLY A 40 -7.90 4.07 3.58
CA GLY A 40 -7.04 3.20 4.39
C GLY A 40 -7.64 1.81 4.64
N LEU A 41 -8.75 1.48 3.99
CA LEU A 41 -9.44 0.19 4.06
C LEU A 41 -9.70 -0.37 2.64
N GLN A 42 -10.44 -1.48 2.57
CA GLN A 42 -10.86 -2.12 1.32
C GLN A 42 -12.33 -1.78 1.04
N THR A 43 -12.60 -0.51 0.79
CA THR A 43 -13.95 0.05 0.76
C THR A 43 -14.45 0.27 -0.67
N VAL A 44 -13.60 0.85 -1.52
CA VAL A 44 -13.94 1.24 -2.89
C VAL A 44 -13.36 0.22 -3.86
N LEU A 45 -14.15 -0.80 -4.20
CA LEU A 45 -13.76 -1.78 -5.21
C LEU A 45 -13.77 -1.12 -6.59
N HIS A 46 -12.67 -1.30 -7.33
CA HIS A 46 -12.56 -0.77 -8.67
C HIS A 46 -13.24 -1.72 -9.67
N GLU A 47 -14.27 -1.24 -10.37
CA GLU A 47 -15.06 -2.05 -11.31
C GLU A 47 -14.33 -2.34 -12.62
N ARG A 48 -13.21 -1.66 -12.86
CA ARG A 48 -12.43 -1.78 -14.09
C ARG A 48 -11.51 -3.00 -14.05
N GLU A 49 -11.67 -3.86 -15.04
CA GLU A 49 -10.82 -5.04 -15.25
C GLU A 49 -9.34 -4.67 -15.45
N GLY A 50 -8.44 -5.51 -14.92
CA GLY A 50 -6.98 -5.32 -15.03
C GLY A 50 -6.35 -4.39 -13.99
N LYS A 51 -7.10 -3.96 -12.99
CA LYS A 51 -6.60 -3.11 -11.89
C LYS A 51 -6.12 -3.94 -10.71
N THR A 52 -5.13 -3.43 -9.98
CA THR A 52 -4.59 -4.10 -8.78
C THR A 52 -5.72 -4.30 -7.78
N PRO A 53 -6.04 -5.54 -7.38
CA PRO A 53 -7.14 -5.78 -6.47
C PRO A 53 -6.81 -5.26 -5.08
N LEU A 54 -7.82 -4.75 -4.38
CA LEU A 54 -7.77 -4.59 -2.93
C LEU A 54 -7.76 -6.00 -2.32
N CYS A 55 -6.60 -6.44 -1.83
CA CYS A 55 -6.39 -7.80 -1.34
C CYS A 55 -5.70 -7.83 0.03
N THR A 56 -5.97 -8.90 0.76
CA THR A 56 -5.38 -9.21 2.06
C THR A 56 -4.80 -10.62 1.99
N MET A 57 -3.69 -10.88 2.69
CA MET A 57 -2.99 -12.18 2.70
C MET A 57 -2.33 -12.57 1.36
N SER A 58 -1.88 -11.58 0.58
CA SER A 58 -0.96 -11.86 -0.53
C SER A 58 0.48 -11.95 -0.01
N THR A 59 1.25 -12.88 -0.54
CA THR A 59 2.70 -12.97 -0.33
C THR A 59 3.39 -12.26 -1.51
N TRP A 60 4.40 -11.44 -1.25
CA TRP A 60 5.16 -10.68 -2.25
C TRP A 60 6.66 -10.88 -2.04
#